data_AF-A0A846PKN5-F1
#
_entry.id   AF-A0A846PKN5-F1
#
_cell.length_a   1.000
_cell.length_b   1.000
_cell.length_c   1.000
_cell.angle_alpha   90.00
_cell.angle_beta   90.00
_cell.angle_gamma   90.00
#
_symmetry.space_group_name_H-M   'P 1'
#
loop_
_entity.id
_entity.type
_entity.pdbx_description
1 polymer ?
#
loop_
_entity_poly.entity_id
_entity_poly.type
_entity_poly.pdbx_seq_one_letter_code
_entity_poly.pdbx_strand_id
1 'polypeptide(L)'
;MKAREGDLIEIKTGPIFDVKGLVHPPSRIIAFPRFIPDTSGDRKNKYSAYRKVYSLPERFEFLEQQFPHYVVNDCIFDEKLCEVPMDAVKRHYEPTEILQGLRSSSDLDSLQDMAVRLAKAVKETADIPWEAIGISGSIMVGLHKSDSDLDPIVYGSENCQKVHT
;
A
#
# COMPACT_ATOMS: atom_id res chain seq x y z
N MET A 1 -9.10 2.07 -13.33
CA MET A 1 -8.56 2.19 -11.94
C MET A 1 -7.67 3.42 -11.89
N LYS A 2 -7.68 4.18 -10.79
CA LYS A 2 -6.76 5.30 -10.56
C LYS A 2 -5.96 5.00 -9.30
N ALA A 3 -4.81 4.35 -9.47
CA ALA A 3 -3.90 4.06 -8.38
C ALA A 3 -2.97 5.25 -8.14
N ARG A 4 -2.48 5.40 -6.90
CA ARG A 4 -1.51 6.44 -6.50
C ARG A 4 -0.60 5.95 -5.37
N GLU A 5 0.49 6.66 -5.12
CA GLU A 5 1.40 6.38 -4.00
C GLU A 5 0.64 6.18 -2.68
N GLY A 6 1.05 5.14 -1.96
CA GLY A 6 0.45 4.71 -0.70
C GLY A 6 -0.69 3.70 -0.86
N ASP A 7 -1.27 3.57 -2.06
CA ASP A 7 -2.20 2.48 -2.35
C ASP A 7 -1.47 1.14 -2.38
N LEU A 8 -2.23 0.06 -2.16
CA LEU A 8 -1.78 -1.30 -2.40
C LEU A 8 -2.66 -1.97 -3.45
N ILE A 9 -2.09 -2.86 -4.26
CA ILE A 9 -2.83 -3.70 -5.20
C ILE A 9 -2.51 -5.17 -4.95
N GLU A 10 -3.54 -6.01 -4.86
CA GLU A 10 -3.42 -7.46 -4.86
C GLU A 10 -3.72 -7.97 -6.26
N ILE A 11 -2.81 -8.75 -6.84
CA ILE A 11 -3.02 -9.37 -8.15
C ILE A 11 -3.73 -10.73 -8.01
N LYS A 12 -4.32 -11.22 -9.09
CA LYS A 12 -5.09 -12.48 -9.12
C LYS A 12 -4.32 -13.71 -8.62
N THR A 13 -3.00 -13.72 -8.74
CA THR A 13 -2.12 -14.82 -8.27
C THR A 13 -1.78 -14.72 -6.77
N GLY A 14 -2.18 -13.64 -6.08
CA GLY A 14 -2.06 -13.50 -4.62
C GLY A 14 -1.05 -12.48 -4.10
N PRO A 15 0.09 -12.17 -4.77
CA PRO A 15 1.00 -11.14 -4.27
C PRO A 15 0.37 -9.75 -4.19
N ILE A 16 0.84 -8.98 -3.21
CA ILE A 16 0.39 -7.62 -2.93
C ILE A 16 1.55 -6.67 -3.18
N PHE A 17 1.28 -5.60 -3.92
CA PHE A 17 2.25 -4.62 -4.37
C PHE A 17 1.98 -3.27 -3.75
N ASP A 18 3.04 -2.53 -3.42
CA ASP A 18 2.99 -1.10 -3.13
C ASP A 18 2.99 -0.29 -4.42
N VAL A 19 1.96 0.55 -4.61
CA VAL A 19 1.87 1.44 -5.76
C VAL A 19 2.88 2.58 -5.60
N LYS A 20 3.61 2.88 -6.68
CA LYS A 20 4.66 3.89 -6.71
C LYS A 20 4.38 5.05 -7.66
N GLY A 21 4.46 6.27 -7.13
CA GLY A 21 4.24 7.51 -7.85
C GLY A 21 2.76 7.85 -8.07
N LEU A 22 2.54 8.91 -8.85
CA LEU A 22 1.22 9.43 -9.21
C LEU A 22 0.90 9.28 -10.70
N VAL A 23 1.91 8.92 -11.49
CA VAL A 23 1.85 8.83 -12.95
C VAL A 23 2.14 7.38 -13.31
N HIS A 24 1.28 6.81 -14.15
CA HIS A 24 1.37 5.42 -14.57
C HIS A 24 1.18 5.30 -16.09
N PRO A 25 1.82 4.31 -16.75
CA PRO A 25 1.59 4.07 -18.17
C PRO A 25 0.14 3.65 -18.45
N PRO A 26 -0.37 3.84 -19.69
CA PRO A 26 -1.72 3.44 -20.05
C PRO A 26 -1.97 1.95 -19.75
N SER A 27 -3.07 1.66 -19.06
CA SER A 27 -3.50 0.29 -18.69
C SER A 27 -2.52 -0.49 -17.77
N ARG A 28 -1.51 0.17 -17.21
CA ARG A 28 -0.52 -0.40 -16.28
C ARG A 28 -0.48 0.43 -15.00
N ILE A 29 0.08 -0.15 -13.95
CA ILE A 29 0.31 0.50 -12.66
C ILE A 29 1.76 0.22 -12.27
N ILE A 30 2.52 1.28 -11.98
CA ILE A 30 3.87 1.12 -11.42
C ILE A 30 3.69 0.72 -9.97
N ALA A 31 4.07 -0.51 -9.63
CA ALA A 31 3.92 -1.05 -8.29
C ALA A 31 4.94 -2.16 -8.04
N PHE A 32 5.47 -2.26 -6.82
CA PHE A 32 6.49 -3.24 -6.48
C PHE A 32 6.01 -4.23 -5.42
N PRO A 33 6.41 -5.52 -5.49
CA PRO A 33 5.93 -6.53 -4.57
C PRO A 33 6.33 -6.20 -3.13
N ARG A 34 5.34 -6.22 -2.23
CA ARG A 34 5.52 -5.96 -0.79
C ARG A 34 5.24 -7.17 0.07
N PHE A 35 4.17 -7.90 -0.24
CA PHE A 35 3.80 -9.14 0.45
C PHE A 35 3.63 -10.25 -0.57
N ILE A 36 4.40 -11.32 -0.40
CA ILE A 36 4.40 -12.47 -1.30
C ILE A 36 3.84 -13.67 -0.54
N PRO A 37 2.88 -14.43 -1.09
CA PRO A 37 2.37 -15.63 -0.47
C PRO A 37 3.50 -16.59 -0.12
N ASP A 38 3.55 -17.02 1.13
CA ASP A 38 4.57 -17.93 1.65
C ASP A 38 3.97 -18.67 2.86
N THR A 39 3.86 -19.99 2.76
CA THR A 39 3.33 -20.84 3.84
C THR A 39 4.16 -20.78 5.13
N SER A 40 5.45 -20.43 5.00
CA SER A 40 6.36 -20.21 6.12
C SER A 40 6.42 -18.75 6.60
N GLY A 41 5.68 -17.86 5.93
CA GLY A 41 5.64 -16.43 6.19
C GLY A 41 5.13 -16.07 7.60
N ASP A 42 5.73 -15.02 8.16
CA ASP A 42 5.39 -14.51 9.50
C ASP A 42 4.20 -13.54 9.49
N ARG A 43 3.82 -13.02 8.32
CA ARG A 43 2.65 -12.16 8.15
C ARG A 43 1.43 -13.01 7.81
N LYS A 44 0.42 -13.01 8.67
CA LYS A 44 -0.74 -13.90 8.53
C LYS A 44 -2.02 -13.10 8.60
N ASN A 45 -2.93 -13.41 7.67
CA ASN A 45 -4.33 -13.08 7.82
C ASN A 45 -5.13 -14.38 8.03
N LYS A 46 -6.47 -14.28 8.11
CA LYS A 46 -7.35 -15.43 8.37
C LYS A 46 -7.21 -16.58 7.36
N TYR A 47 -6.72 -16.30 6.14
CA TYR A 47 -6.76 -17.24 5.02
C TYR A 47 -5.38 -17.60 4.47
N SER A 48 -4.35 -16.80 4.72
CA SER A 48 -3.07 -16.91 4.01
C SER A 48 -1.91 -16.36 4.83
N ALA A 49 -0.73 -16.93 4.58
CA ALA A 49 0.54 -16.47 5.11
C ALA A 49 1.38 -15.83 4.01
N TYR A 50 2.13 -14.80 4.38
CA TYR A 50 2.93 -13.97 3.50
C TYR A 50 4.29 -13.71 4.13
N ARG A 51 5.30 -13.58 3.27
CA ARG A 51 6.58 -12.95 3.61
C ARG A 51 6.58 -11.50 3.15
N LYS A 52 7.13 -10.60 3.96
CA LYS A 52 7.27 -9.18 3.64
C LYS A 52 8.62 -8.92 2.99
N VAL A 53 8.64 -8.29 1.83
CA VAL A 53 9.86 -7.98 1.07
C VAL A 53 10.21 -6.51 1.17
N TYR A 54 11.44 -6.24 1.60
CA TYR A 54 11.93 -4.88 1.82
C TYR A 54 12.90 -4.44 0.73
N SER A 55 13.90 -5.25 0.42
CA SER A 55 15.01 -4.83 -0.44
C SER A 55 14.59 -4.80 -1.90
N LEU A 56 15.03 -3.76 -2.62
CA LEU A 56 14.78 -3.65 -4.06
C LEU A 56 15.36 -4.84 -4.87
N PRO A 57 16.58 -5.36 -4.57
CA PRO A 57 17.09 -6.54 -5.24
C PRO A 57 16.19 -7.77 -5.11
N GLU A 58 15.69 -8.05 -3.90
CA GLU A 58 14.80 -9.20 -3.65
C GLU A 58 13.45 -9.04 -4.36
N ARG A 59 12.95 -7.80 -4.47
CA ARG A 59 11.75 -7.49 -5.27
C ARG A 59 11.97 -7.84 -6.73
N PHE A 60 13.09 -7.41 -7.32
CA PHE A 60 13.40 -7.72 -8.71
C PHE A 60 13.66 -9.20 -8.95
N GLU A 61 14.37 -9.87 -8.05
CA GLU A 61 14.59 -11.32 -8.14
C GLU A 61 13.25 -12.07 -8.21
N PHE A 62 12.31 -11.72 -7.32
CA PHE A 62 10.97 -12.30 -7.36
C PHE A 62 10.23 -11.99 -8.68
N LEU A 63 10.29 -10.74 -9.13
CA LEU A 63 9.65 -10.31 -10.38
C LEU A 63 10.21 -11.05 -11.60
N GLU A 64 11.53 -11.14 -11.71
CA GLU A 64 12.18 -11.82 -12.84
C GLU A 64 11.86 -13.32 -12.88
N GLN A 65 11.69 -13.94 -11.71
CA GLN A 65 11.33 -15.36 -11.60
C GLN A 65 9.85 -15.63 -11.88
N GLN A 66 8.94 -14.80 -11.37
CA GLN A 66 7.50 -15.09 -11.37
C GLN A 66 6.70 -14.26 -12.39
N PHE A 67 7.11 -13.02 -12.63
CA PHE A 67 6.43 -12.06 -13.49
C PHE A 67 7.41 -11.28 -14.38
N PRO A 68 8.27 -11.96 -15.18
CA PRO A 68 9.31 -11.26 -15.96
C PRO A 68 8.72 -10.23 -16.93
N HIS A 69 7.47 -10.43 -17.38
CA HIS A 69 6.73 -9.52 -18.26
C HIS A 69 6.17 -8.26 -17.57
N TYR A 70 6.34 -8.13 -16.25
CA TYR A 70 6.06 -6.89 -15.52
C TYR A 70 7.30 -6.01 -15.41
N VAL A 71 8.49 -6.56 -15.66
CA VAL A 71 9.75 -5.83 -15.57
C VAL A 71 10.01 -5.13 -16.91
N VAL A 72 9.93 -3.81 -16.92
CA VAL A 72 9.99 -2.98 -18.14
C VAL A 72 11.06 -1.90 -17.96
N ASN A 73 11.82 -1.62 -19.03
CA ASN A 73 12.62 -0.40 -19.09
C ASN A 73 11.68 0.73 -19.54
N ASP A 74 11.21 1.52 -18.58
CA ASP A 74 10.26 2.59 -18.83
C ASP A 74 10.99 3.80 -19.45
N CYS A 75 10.54 4.24 -20.62
CA CYS A 75 11.20 5.31 -21.37
C CYS A 75 10.90 6.73 -20.85
N ILE A 76 9.89 6.89 -20.00
CA ILE A 76 9.52 8.17 -19.39
C ILE A 76 10.37 8.38 -18.14
N PHE A 77 10.58 7.33 -17.35
CA PHE A 77 11.41 7.38 -16.15
C PHE A 77 12.90 7.06 -16.39
N ASP A 78 13.24 6.56 -17.59
CA ASP A 78 14.58 6.09 -17.98
C ASP A 78 15.15 5.06 -16.98
N GLU A 79 14.27 4.19 -16.48
CA GLU A 79 14.59 3.25 -15.42
C GLU A 79 13.89 1.91 -15.58
N LYS A 80 14.45 0.89 -14.95
CA LYS A 80 13.82 -0.43 -14.88
C LYS A 80 12.74 -0.43 -13.80
N LEU A 81 11.48 -0.55 -14.21
CA LEU A 81 10.31 -0.50 -13.34
C LEU A 81 9.49 -1.81 -13.37
N CYS A 82 8.61 -1.93 -12.38
CA CYS A 82 7.60 -2.99 -12.33
C CYS A 82 6.23 -2.41 -12.73
N GLU A 83 5.76 -2.74 -13.92
CA GLU A 83 4.50 -2.29 -14.49
C GLU A 83 3.44 -3.41 -14.50
N VAL A 84 2.56 -3.40 -13.51
CA VAL A 84 1.49 -4.37 -13.33
C VAL A 84 0.31 -4.05 -14.26
N PRO A 85 -0.16 -4.99 -15.11
CA PRO A 85 -1.37 -4.81 -15.90
C PRO A 85 -2.60 -4.58 -15.03
N MET A 86 -3.44 -3.59 -15.38
CA MET A 86 -4.66 -3.30 -14.62
C MET A 86 -5.64 -4.49 -14.60
N ASP A 87 -5.67 -5.31 -15.65
CA ASP A 87 -6.51 -6.50 -15.75
C ASP A 87 -6.00 -7.67 -14.89
N ALA A 88 -4.74 -7.64 -14.43
CA ALA A 88 -4.19 -8.60 -13.47
C ALA A 88 -4.58 -8.28 -12.02
N VAL A 89 -5.04 -7.05 -11.75
CA VAL A 89 -5.43 -6.62 -10.40
C VAL A 89 -6.73 -7.29 -10.00
N LYS A 90 -6.70 -7.94 -8.83
CA LYS A 90 -7.86 -8.55 -8.17
C LYS A 90 -8.52 -7.57 -7.20
N ARG A 91 -7.72 -6.81 -6.46
CA ARG A 91 -8.20 -5.82 -5.49
C ARG A 91 -7.25 -4.63 -5.40
N HIS A 92 -7.83 -3.45 -5.30
CA HIS A 92 -7.15 -2.19 -5.02
C HIS A 92 -7.55 -1.76 -3.61
N TYR A 93 -6.57 -1.39 -2.82
CA TYR A 93 -6.73 -0.93 -1.45
C TYR A 93 -6.32 0.54 -1.40
N GLU A 94 -7.23 1.40 -0.95
CA GLU A 94 -7.01 2.84 -0.83
C GLU A 94 -6.87 3.24 0.65
N PRO A 95 -5.81 3.97 1.05
CA PRO A 95 -5.56 4.30 2.46
C PRO A 95 -6.69 5.07 3.14
N THR A 96 -7.36 5.96 2.40
CA THR A 96 -8.48 6.77 2.90
C THR A 96 -9.71 5.91 3.20
N GLU A 97 -10.01 4.96 2.31
CA GLU A 97 -11.12 4.01 2.49
C GLU A 97 -10.86 3.05 3.66
N ILE A 98 -9.62 2.56 3.79
CA ILE A 98 -9.21 1.73 4.92
C ILE A 98 -9.41 2.49 6.23
N LEU A 99 -8.92 3.73 6.34
CA LEU A 99 -9.08 4.53 7.54
C LEU A 99 -10.56 4.83 7.84
N GLN A 100 -11.38 5.11 6.81
CA GLN A 100 -12.83 5.28 6.98
C GLN A 100 -13.49 4.02 7.55
N GLY A 101 -13.11 2.84 7.06
CA GLY A 101 -13.56 1.54 7.55
C GLY A 101 -13.17 1.32 9.01
N LEU A 102 -11.90 1.56 9.36
CA LEU A 102 -11.40 1.43 10.73
C LEU A 102 -12.16 2.35 11.69
N ARG A 103 -12.38 3.62 11.30
CA ARG A 103 -13.13 4.58 12.12
C ARG A 103 -14.59 4.18 12.38
N SER A 104 -15.16 3.35 11.50
CA SER A 104 -16.55 2.89 11.61
C SER A 104 -16.66 1.52 12.28
N SER A 105 -15.53 0.87 12.59
CA SER A 105 -15.50 -0.44 13.22
C SER A 105 -15.60 -0.33 14.74
N SER A 106 -16.31 -1.28 15.36
CA SER A 106 -16.31 -1.49 16.82
C SER A 106 -15.31 -2.55 17.27
N ASP A 107 -14.68 -3.26 16.32
CA ASP A 107 -13.74 -4.35 16.56
C ASP A 107 -12.41 -3.96 15.92
N LEU A 108 -11.59 -3.24 16.70
CA LEU A 108 -10.25 -2.81 16.33
C LEU A 108 -9.25 -3.46 17.27
N ASP A 109 -8.16 -3.98 16.72
CA ASP A 109 -7.01 -4.32 17.55
C ASP A 109 -6.26 -3.07 18.02
N SER A 110 -5.29 -3.26 18.92
CA SER A 110 -4.53 -2.16 19.52
C SER A 110 -3.77 -1.31 18.52
N LEU A 111 -3.28 -1.91 17.42
CA LEU A 111 -2.52 -1.17 16.42
C LEU A 111 -3.46 -0.37 15.50
N GLN A 112 -4.59 -0.95 15.15
CA GLN A 112 -5.63 -0.27 14.38
C GLN A 112 -6.25 0.90 15.16
N ASP A 113 -6.55 0.73 16.46
CA ASP A 113 -6.99 1.82 17.33
C ASP A 113 -5.95 2.94 17.38
N MET A 114 -4.68 2.60 17.55
CA MET A 114 -3.59 3.56 17.56
C MET A 114 -3.48 4.31 16.23
N ALA A 115 -3.67 3.63 15.09
CA ALA A 115 -3.69 4.24 13.77
C ALA A 115 -4.84 5.26 13.62
N VAL A 116 -6.04 4.91 14.07
CA VAL A 116 -7.20 5.81 14.06
C VAL A 116 -6.96 7.04 14.94
N ARG A 117 -6.41 6.84 16.14
CA ARG A 117 -6.09 7.92 17.08
C ARG A 117 -5.00 8.84 16.54
N LEU A 118 -3.94 8.28 15.95
CA LEU A 118 -2.89 9.05 15.29
C LEU A 118 -3.46 9.88 14.15
N ALA A 119 -4.23 9.27 13.25
CA ALA A 119 -4.83 9.98 12.13
C ALA A 119 -5.78 11.09 12.60
N LYS A 120 -6.57 10.85 13.66
CA LYS A 120 -7.42 11.87 14.28
C LYS A 120 -6.59 13.05 14.82
N ALA A 121 -5.52 12.76 15.56
CA ALA A 121 -4.66 13.79 16.11
C ALA A 121 -4.02 14.66 15.01
N VAL A 122 -3.48 14.04 13.96
CA VAL A 122 -2.94 14.76 12.78
C VAL A 122 -4.02 15.62 12.13
N LYS A 123 -5.19 15.03 11.89
CA LYS A 123 -6.33 15.69 11.26
C LYS A 123 -6.86 16.91 12.03
N GLU A 124 -6.90 16.82 13.35
CA GLU A 124 -7.36 17.91 14.24
C GLU A 124 -6.28 18.99 14.39
N THR A 125 -5.01 18.60 14.51
CA THR A 125 -3.90 19.54 14.66
C THR A 125 -3.68 20.38 13.41
N ALA A 126 -3.70 19.73 12.24
CA ALA A 126 -3.43 20.39 10.96
C ALA A 126 -4.67 20.99 10.29
N ASP A 127 -5.86 20.81 10.86
CA ASP A 127 -7.14 21.20 10.27
C ASP A 127 -7.28 20.79 8.79
N ILE A 128 -7.18 19.48 8.58
CA ILE A 128 -7.37 18.83 7.26
C ILE A 128 -8.66 18.00 7.25
N PRO A 129 -9.27 17.75 6.08
CA PRO A 129 -10.44 16.90 5.98
C PRO A 129 -10.07 15.41 6.11
N TRP A 130 -11.03 14.54 6.43
CA TRP A 130 -10.77 13.10 6.56
C TRP A 130 -10.41 12.43 5.23
N GLU A 131 -10.89 13.00 4.13
CA GLU A 131 -10.63 12.59 2.76
C GLU A 131 -9.17 12.85 2.35
N ALA A 132 -8.45 13.66 3.12
CA ALA A 132 -7.04 13.98 2.89
C ALA A 132 -6.07 13.12 3.70
N ILE A 133 -6.52 12.19 4.54
CA ILE A 133 -5.64 11.35 5.35
C ILE A 133 -6.07 9.88 5.26
N GLY A 134 -5.09 8.99 5.21
CA GLY A 134 -5.31 7.54 5.19
C GLY A 134 -4.25 6.79 5.99
N ILE A 135 -4.45 5.49 6.14
CA ILE A 135 -3.48 4.56 6.74
C ILE A 135 -3.04 3.57 5.68
N SER A 136 -1.74 3.54 5.39
CA SER A 136 -1.12 2.66 4.41
C SER A 136 -0.54 1.39 5.05
N GLY A 137 0.22 0.62 4.27
CA GLY A 137 1.08 -0.45 4.76
C GLY A 137 0.33 -1.69 5.22
N SER A 138 0.88 -2.35 6.23
CA SER A 138 0.43 -3.70 6.60
C SER A 138 -0.99 -3.75 7.17
N ILE A 139 -1.48 -2.64 7.74
CA ILE A 139 -2.85 -2.52 8.25
C ILE A 139 -3.89 -2.63 7.13
N MET A 140 -3.62 -2.02 5.96
CA MET A 140 -4.55 -2.03 4.81
C MET A 140 -4.98 -3.42 4.37
N VAL A 141 -4.09 -4.39 4.54
CA VAL A 141 -4.25 -5.76 4.07
C VAL A 141 -4.37 -6.77 5.21
N GLY A 142 -4.48 -6.29 6.46
CA GLY A 142 -4.59 -7.13 7.65
C GLY A 142 -3.39 -8.07 7.83
N LEU A 143 -2.20 -7.62 7.44
CA LEU A 143 -0.92 -8.35 7.57
C LEU A 143 0.00 -7.68 8.60
N HIS A 144 -0.53 -6.77 9.41
CA HIS A 144 0.19 -6.14 10.50
C HIS A 144 0.38 -7.10 11.68
N LYS A 145 1.41 -6.82 12.47
CA LYS A 145 1.74 -7.45 13.74
C LYS A 145 1.77 -6.37 14.80
N SER A 146 1.78 -6.73 16.08
CA SER A 146 1.83 -5.76 17.19
C SER A 146 3.06 -4.84 17.17
N ASP A 147 4.14 -5.26 16.53
CA ASP A 147 5.40 -4.53 16.35
C ASP A 147 5.50 -3.79 15.00
N SER A 148 4.41 -3.72 14.23
CA SER A 148 4.42 -3.09 12.91
C SER A 148 4.31 -1.57 13.03
N ASP A 149 5.01 -0.87 12.14
CA ASP A 149 4.93 0.57 12.01
C ASP A 149 3.52 1.02 11.59
N LEU A 150 3.19 2.27 11.96
CA LEU A 150 2.03 2.99 11.46
C LEU A 150 2.46 3.85 10.27
N ASP A 151 1.79 3.64 9.13
CA ASP A 151 2.12 4.34 7.88
C ASP A 151 1.01 5.35 7.52
N PRO A 152 0.85 6.49 8.24
CA PRO A 152 -0.12 7.51 7.85
C PRO A 152 0.32 8.16 6.54
N ILE A 153 -0.66 8.44 5.67
CA ILE A 153 -0.44 9.19 4.43
C ILE A 153 -1.41 10.36 4.34
N VAL A 154 -0.90 11.51 3.88
CA VAL A 154 -1.68 12.73 3.68
C VAL A 154 -1.66 13.08 2.21
N TYR A 155 -2.82 13.43 1.67
CA TYR A 155 -3.02 13.74 0.26
C TYR A 155 -3.39 15.21 0.04
N GLY A 156 -2.85 15.77 -1.06
CA GLY A 156 -3.04 17.16 -1.46
C GLY A 156 -1.91 18.04 -0.91
N SER A 157 -1.27 18.81 -1.78
CA SER A 157 -0.11 19.64 -1.45
C SER A 157 -0.38 20.59 -0.28
N GLU A 158 -1.54 21.25 -0.26
CA GLU A 158 -1.96 22.15 0.81
C GLU A 158 -2.12 21.42 2.16
N ASN A 159 -2.70 20.22 2.14
CA ASN A 159 -2.86 19.40 3.35
C ASN A 159 -1.51 18.89 3.87
N CYS A 160 -0.62 18.46 2.97
CA CYS A 160 0.74 18.07 3.33
C CYS A 160 1.50 19.24 3.99
N GLN A 161 1.35 20.45 3.47
CA GLN A 161 1.96 21.65 4.06
C GLN A 161 1.41 21.92 5.47
N LYS A 162 0.09 21.90 5.65
CA LYS A 162 -0.56 22.08 6.96
C LYS A 162 -0.10 21.07 8.01
N VAL A 163 0.17 19.82 7.61
CA VAL A 163 0.61 18.75 8.53
C VAL A 163 2.10 18.89 8.89
N HIS A 164 2.91 19.45 7.99
CA HIS A 164 4.34 19.63 8.21
C HIS A 164 4.66 20.82 9.14
N THR A 165 3.84 21.86 9.13
CA THR A 165 4.03 23.11 9.88
C THR A 165 3.42 23.07 11.27
#